data_AF-A0A9P3C1G4-F1
#
_entry.id   AF-A0A9P3C1G4-F1
#
_cell.length_a   1.000
_cell.length_b   1.000
_cell.length_c   1.000
_cell.angle_alpha   90.00
_cell.angle_beta   90.00
_cell.angle_gamma   90.00
#
_symmetry.space_group_name_H-M   'P 1'
#
loop_
_entity.id
_entity.type
_entity.pdbx_description
1 polymer ?
#
loop_
_entity_poly.entity_id
_entity_poly.type
_entity_poly.pdbx_seq_one_letter_code
_entity_poly.pdbx_strand_id
1 'polypeptide(L)'
;MASAARSASRAFLRSTPATSSFRPAVRAARFALPSQGFRAAARRGYASEANSGKSSSSVFLWAGLAVAGGAGAYFYLNGSDSVSSKTFVPGKEDYQKVYDAIARRLADETDYDDGSYGPVLVRLAWHASGTYDKETGTGGSNGATMRFAPESDHGANAGLKIARDFLEPIKAQFPWITYSDLWTLAGACAIQELGGPTVPWRPGRQDRDVAACTPDGRLPDASKDHKHIRDIFYRMGFNDQEIVALCGAHSLGRAHTDRSGYDGPWDFSPTVFTNEFFRLLVDEKWQSRKWNGPAQFTDKTTKTLMMLPADLALVKDKEFKKHVERYARDNDTFFKDFSDAFVKLLELGVPFTSKAEDRYVFKTSE
;
A
#
# COMPACT_ATOMS: atom_id res chain seq x y z
N MET A 1 -30.64 -85.54 6.25
CA MET A 1 -29.69 -84.77 5.44
C MET A 1 -29.85 -83.31 5.78
N ALA A 2 -28.95 -82.80 6.62
CA ALA A 2 -28.98 -81.44 7.14
C ALA A 2 -28.56 -80.44 6.05
N SER A 3 -29.24 -79.28 5.96
CA SER A 3 -28.68 -78.10 5.33
C SER A 3 -28.96 -76.89 6.23
N ALA A 4 -27.88 -76.34 6.75
CA ALA A 4 -27.86 -75.20 7.66
C ALA A 4 -27.72 -73.92 6.84
N ALA A 5 -28.65 -72.98 7.00
CA ALA A 5 -28.48 -71.60 6.58
C ALA A 5 -28.51 -70.72 7.85
N ARG A 6 -27.33 -70.29 8.30
CA ARG A 6 -27.16 -69.29 9.35
C ARG A 6 -27.37 -67.91 8.74
N SER A 7 -28.40 -67.21 9.20
CA SER A 7 -28.57 -65.78 8.97
C SER A 7 -27.71 -65.02 9.99
N ALA A 8 -26.80 -64.17 9.51
CA ALA A 8 -25.97 -63.31 10.33
C ALA A 8 -26.37 -61.86 10.10
N SER A 9 -27.15 -61.30 11.02
CA SER A 9 -27.44 -59.86 11.08
C SER A 9 -26.23 -59.12 11.65
N ARG A 10 -25.46 -58.44 10.80
CA ARG A 10 -24.50 -57.42 11.22
C ARG A 10 -25.13 -56.04 11.06
N ALA A 11 -25.33 -55.36 12.19
CA ALA A 11 -25.70 -53.96 12.23
C ALA A 11 -24.56 -53.11 11.65
N PHE A 12 -24.87 -52.33 10.60
CA PHE A 12 -24.01 -51.26 10.14
C PHE A 12 -24.31 -49.99 10.95
N LEU A 13 -23.39 -49.63 11.84
CA LEU A 13 -23.34 -48.30 12.44
C LEU A 13 -22.93 -47.31 11.33
N ARG A 14 -23.86 -46.41 10.96
CA ARG A 14 -23.54 -45.22 10.16
C ARG A 14 -22.72 -44.26 11.02
N SER A 15 -21.44 -44.09 10.70
CA SER A 15 -20.65 -42.95 11.18
C SER A 15 -21.01 -41.71 10.37
N THR A 16 -21.65 -40.73 11.00
CA THR A 16 -21.81 -39.38 10.45
C THR A 16 -20.47 -38.65 10.47
N PRO A 17 -20.08 -37.90 9.42
CA PRO A 17 -18.93 -37.02 9.51
C PRO A 17 -19.24 -35.88 10.49
N ALA A 18 -18.31 -35.61 11.41
CA ALA A 18 -18.37 -34.46 12.27
C ALA A 18 -18.30 -33.18 11.42
N THR A 19 -19.37 -32.38 11.47
CA THR A 19 -19.37 -31.01 10.98
C THR A 19 -18.51 -30.16 11.91
N SER A 20 -17.30 -29.81 11.48
CA SER A 20 -16.49 -28.80 12.16
C SER A 20 -17.17 -27.44 11.95
N SER A 21 -17.93 -27.02 12.95
CA SER A 21 -18.45 -25.66 13.06
C SER A 21 -17.28 -24.77 13.48
N PHE A 22 -16.65 -24.11 12.50
CA PHE A 22 -15.78 -22.98 12.77
C PHE A 22 -16.65 -21.86 13.36
N ARG A 23 -16.57 -21.68 14.68
CA ARG A 23 -17.01 -20.44 15.33
C ARG A 23 -15.90 -19.42 15.11
N PRO A 24 -16.18 -18.21 14.58
CA PRO A 24 -15.20 -17.14 14.65
C PRO A 24 -15.03 -16.81 16.13
N ALA A 25 -13.80 -16.97 16.63
CA ALA A 25 -13.43 -16.43 17.92
C ALA A 25 -13.55 -14.90 17.81
N VAL A 26 -14.41 -14.31 18.64
CA VAL A 26 -14.42 -12.86 18.86
C VAL A 26 -13.07 -12.51 19.48
N ARG A 27 -12.17 -11.99 18.66
CA ARG A 27 -10.83 -11.55 19.08
C ARG A 27 -10.98 -10.27 19.89
N ALA A 28 -10.50 -10.30 21.14
CA ALA A 28 -10.46 -9.13 22.00
C ALA A 28 -9.38 -8.16 21.48
N ALA A 29 -9.81 -7.03 20.93
CA ALA A 29 -8.93 -5.95 20.51
C ALA A 29 -8.16 -5.37 21.72
N ARG A 30 -6.88 -5.02 21.52
CA ARG A 30 -6.03 -4.36 22.53
C ARG A 30 -6.35 -2.87 22.78
N PHE A 31 -7.47 -2.37 22.26
CA PHE A 31 -7.84 -0.96 22.39
C PHE A 31 -9.15 -0.81 23.16
N ALA A 32 -9.04 -0.32 24.39
CA ALA A 32 -10.18 0.25 25.10
C ALA A 32 -10.57 1.56 24.41
N LEU A 33 -11.78 1.61 23.86
CA LEU A 33 -12.36 2.81 23.25
C LEU A 33 -12.64 3.88 24.32
N PRO A 34 -12.19 5.14 24.17
CA PRO A 34 -12.76 6.24 24.92
C PRO A 34 -14.07 6.69 24.25
N SER A 35 -15.12 6.87 25.05
CA SER A 35 -16.40 7.44 24.63
C SER A 35 -16.23 8.91 24.23
N GLN A 36 -16.44 9.23 22.93
CA GLN A 36 -16.52 10.61 22.48
C GLN A 36 -17.96 11.12 22.54
N GLY A 37 -18.16 12.16 23.35
CA GLY A 37 -19.36 12.97 23.39
C GLY A 37 -19.42 13.94 22.21
N PHE A 38 -20.60 14.07 21.63
CA PHE A 38 -20.94 15.03 20.59
C PHE A 38 -20.56 16.47 20.96
N ARG A 39 -19.86 17.17 20.06
CA ARG A 39 -19.86 18.64 20.03
C ARG A 39 -20.06 19.15 18.61
N ALA A 40 -21.01 20.07 18.51
CA ALA A 40 -21.58 20.61 17.29
C ALA A 40 -20.61 21.53 16.52
N ALA A 41 -20.82 21.53 15.20
CA ALA A 41 -20.14 22.35 14.22
C ALA A 41 -20.31 23.87 14.47
N ALA A 42 -19.23 24.62 14.29
CA ALA A 42 -19.28 26.07 14.09
C ALA A 42 -18.63 26.41 12.75
N ARG A 43 -19.46 26.93 11.84
CA ARG A 43 -19.08 27.50 10.54
C ARG A 43 -18.22 28.75 10.78
N ARG A 44 -17.12 28.90 10.03
CA ARG A 44 -16.37 30.16 9.93
C ARG A 44 -16.34 30.61 8.48
N GLY A 45 -17.01 31.73 8.22
CA GLY A 45 -16.99 32.41 6.93
C GLY A 45 -15.70 33.21 6.74
N TYR A 46 -15.24 33.29 5.50
CA TYR A 46 -14.16 34.18 5.05
C TYR A 46 -14.77 35.35 4.25
N ALA A 47 -14.48 36.56 4.70
CA ALA A 47 -14.53 37.84 3.99
C ALA A 47 -13.49 38.72 4.75
N SER A 48 -12.67 39.59 4.18
CA SER A 48 -12.72 40.36 2.95
C SER A 48 -11.33 40.93 2.63
N GLU A 49 -11.06 41.11 1.34
CA GLU A 49 -10.31 42.19 0.66
C GLU A 49 -9.11 42.88 1.32
N ALA A 50 -8.01 42.91 0.57
CA ALA A 50 -6.84 43.76 0.79
C ALA A 50 -7.01 45.09 0.03
N ASN A 51 -6.80 46.21 0.72
CA ASN A 51 -6.58 47.50 0.06
C ASN A 51 -5.18 48.05 0.40
N SER A 52 -4.50 48.49 -0.64
CA SER A 52 -3.13 49.01 -0.65
C SER A 52 -3.09 50.51 -0.33
N GLY A 53 -2.19 50.94 0.56
CA GLY A 53 -1.90 52.35 0.83
C GLY A 53 -0.42 52.57 1.12
N LYS A 54 0.19 53.52 0.40
CA LYS A 54 1.62 53.85 0.38
C LYS A 54 2.09 54.73 1.57
N SER A 55 3.34 54.48 1.98
CA SER A 55 4.42 55.37 2.46
C SER A 55 4.12 56.81 2.92
N SER A 56 4.62 57.19 4.12
CA SER A 56 5.52 58.35 4.29
C SER A 56 6.28 58.31 5.64
N SER A 57 7.41 59.03 5.65
CA SER A 57 8.53 59.07 6.61
C SER A 57 8.40 60.14 7.71
N SER A 58 8.98 59.91 8.89
CA SER A 58 9.74 60.85 9.77
C SER A 58 9.98 60.17 11.12
N VAL A 59 11.21 59.76 11.47
CA VAL A 59 12.25 60.52 12.20
C VAL A 59 11.71 61.23 13.46
N PHE A 60 12.25 60.77 14.61
CA PHE A 60 12.21 61.30 15.99
C PHE A 60 11.38 60.48 17.00
N LEU A 61 12.08 59.60 17.75
CA LEU A 61 12.12 59.61 19.23
C LEU A 61 13.01 58.47 19.74
N TRP A 62 14.31 58.75 19.79
CA TRP A 62 15.29 57.99 20.59
C TRP A 62 15.37 58.63 21.98
N ALA A 63 14.63 58.08 22.94
CA ALA A 63 14.85 58.30 24.37
C ALA A 63 14.11 57.19 25.16
N GLY A 64 14.62 55.96 25.08
CA GLY A 64 14.03 54.82 25.78
C GLY A 64 14.83 53.51 25.69
N LEU A 65 16.15 53.57 25.46
CA LEU A 65 16.97 52.40 25.10
C LEU A 65 18.25 52.31 25.93
N ALA A 66 18.14 52.34 27.26
CA ALA A 66 19.29 52.12 28.15
C ALA A 66 19.05 51.12 29.30
N VAL A 67 17.83 50.62 29.52
CA VAL A 67 17.56 49.67 30.62
C VAL A 67 17.15 48.27 30.13
N ALA A 68 16.68 48.13 28.89
CA ALA A 68 16.35 46.82 28.31
C ALA A 68 17.57 46.03 27.76
N GLY A 69 18.71 46.69 27.54
CA GLY A 69 19.91 46.07 26.97
C GLY A 69 20.67 45.16 27.95
N GLY A 70 20.69 45.49 29.24
CA GLY A 70 21.47 44.76 30.24
C GLY A 70 20.92 43.37 30.57
N ALA A 71 19.60 43.23 30.68
CA ALA A 71 18.95 41.94 30.91
C ALA A 71 19.06 41.04 29.66
N GLY A 72 18.88 41.62 28.46
CA GLY A 72 19.06 40.89 27.20
C GLY A 72 20.48 40.37 27.02
N ALA A 73 21.50 41.18 27.35
CA ALA A 73 22.90 40.76 27.30
C ALA A 73 23.24 39.69 28.35
N TYR A 74 22.68 39.76 29.56
CA TYR A 74 22.90 38.74 30.59
C TYR A 74 22.27 37.39 30.22
N PHE A 75 21.07 37.37 29.63
CA PHE A 75 20.45 36.14 29.11
C PHE A 75 21.14 35.61 27.84
N TYR A 76 21.66 36.48 26.98
CA TYR A 76 22.39 36.09 25.77
C TYR A 76 23.79 35.55 26.08
N LEU A 77 24.48 36.09 27.09
CA LEU A 77 25.83 35.68 27.48
C LEU A 77 25.86 34.49 28.46
N ASN A 78 24.80 34.29 29.26
CA ASN A 78 24.69 33.13 30.18
C ASN A 78 23.79 32.00 29.66
N GLY A 79 23.16 32.16 28.49
CA GLY A 79 22.24 31.20 27.88
C GLY A 79 22.87 30.29 26.84
N SER A 80 24.20 30.18 26.79
CA SER A 80 24.90 29.24 25.90
C SER A 80 25.27 27.96 26.65
N ASP A 81 24.29 27.33 27.30
CA ASP A 81 24.34 25.87 27.38
C ASP A 81 24.11 25.40 25.94
N SER A 82 25.19 24.96 25.31
CA SER A 82 25.13 24.26 24.04
C SER A 82 24.29 23.00 24.25
N VAL A 83 22.98 23.12 24.07
CA VAL A 83 22.11 21.98 23.84
C VAL A 83 22.60 21.41 22.53
N SER A 84 23.53 20.47 22.63
CA SER A 84 23.81 19.51 21.58
C SER A 84 22.48 18.81 21.32
N SER A 85 21.66 19.36 20.42
CA SER A 85 20.52 18.66 19.89
C SER A 85 21.10 17.47 19.15
N LYS A 86 21.16 16.32 19.84
CA LYS A 86 21.47 15.06 19.17
C LYS A 86 20.47 14.97 18.03
N THR A 87 20.98 15.01 16.80
CA THR A 87 20.16 14.83 15.61
C THR A 87 19.34 13.56 15.83
N PHE A 88 18.01 13.70 15.82
CA PHE A 88 17.13 12.56 16.00
C PHE A 88 17.35 11.58 14.85
N VAL A 89 17.76 10.35 15.18
CA VAL A 89 17.93 9.26 14.22
C VAL A 89 16.85 8.23 14.55
N PRO A 90 15.78 8.11 13.74
CA PRO A 90 14.68 7.19 14.04
C PRO A 90 15.15 5.74 13.99
N GLY A 91 14.83 4.98 15.03
CA GLY A 91 15.09 3.54 15.11
C GLY A 91 13.87 2.70 14.73
N LYS A 92 14.02 1.37 14.81
CA LYS A 92 12.92 0.41 14.54
C LYS A 92 11.65 0.73 15.33
N GLU A 93 11.76 1.12 16.60
CA GLU A 93 10.62 1.46 17.45
C GLU A 93 9.88 2.71 16.97
N ASP A 94 10.57 3.69 16.40
CA ASP A 94 9.94 4.89 15.85
C ASP A 94 9.17 4.58 14.57
N TYR A 95 9.74 3.73 13.70
CA TYR A 95 9.01 3.22 12.53
C TYR A 95 7.85 2.30 12.90
N GLN A 96 7.96 1.52 13.99
CA GLN A 96 6.82 0.74 14.50
C GLN A 96 5.67 1.67 14.94
N LYS A 97 5.94 2.83 15.54
CA LYS A 97 4.88 3.81 15.86
C LYS A 97 4.19 4.35 14.61
N VAL A 98 4.94 4.56 13.52
CA VAL A 98 4.37 4.94 12.22
C VAL A 98 3.51 3.81 11.65
N TYR A 99 4.01 2.57 11.66
CA TYR A 99 3.27 1.37 11.29
C TYR A 99 1.95 1.27 12.07
N ASP A 100 2.01 1.38 13.40
CA ASP A 100 0.84 1.27 14.28
C ASP A 100 -0.20 2.37 14.00
N ALA A 101 0.25 3.58 13.64
CA ALA A 101 -0.63 4.67 13.27
C ALA A 101 -1.33 4.42 11.93
N ILE A 102 -0.63 3.84 10.96
CA ILE A 102 -1.22 3.42 9.67
C ILE A 102 -2.21 2.28 9.89
N ALA A 103 -1.82 1.23 10.62
CA ALA A 103 -2.67 0.08 10.94
C ALA A 103 -3.95 0.49 11.68
N ARG A 104 -3.83 1.36 12.70
CA ARG A 104 -4.99 1.90 13.42
C ARG A 104 -5.92 2.66 12.48
N ARG A 105 -5.37 3.53 11.63
CA ARG A 105 -6.18 4.31 10.69
C ARG A 105 -6.87 3.39 9.67
N LEU A 106 -6.21 2.33 9.20
CA LEU A 106 -6.82 1.31 8.33
C LEU A 106 -7.98 0.58 9.01
N ALA A 107 -7.90 0.32 10.31
CA ALA A 107 -8.95 -0.32 11.08
C ALA A 107 -10.13 0.63 11.40
N ASP A 108 -9.84 1.91 11.64
CA ASP A 108 -10.84 2.90 12.04
C ASP A 108 -11.58 3.52 10.83
N GLU A 109 -10.89 3.74 9.71
CA GLU A 109 -11.43 4.38 8.51
C GLU A 109 -11.82 3.35 7.44
N THR A 110 -13.10 2.97 7.45
CA THR A 110 -13.70 1.92 6.60
C THR A 110 -14.68 2.46 5.57
N ASP A 111 -14.63 3.76 5.28
CA ASP A 111 -15.59 4.45 4.40
C ASP A 111 -15.19 4.45 2.92
N TYR A 112 -14.11 3.74 2.56
CA TYR A 112 -13.56 3.72 1.22
C TYR A 112 -13.67 2.36 0.53
N ASP A 113 -14.13 2.38 -0.72
CA ASP A 113 -14.30 1.22 -1.61
C ASP A 113 -14.96 0.02 -0.89
N ASP A 114 -14.21 -1.08 -0.74
CA ASP A 114 -14.66 -2.33 -0.13
C ASP A 114 -14.55 -2.33 1.41
N GLY A 115 -14.55 -1.14 2.01
CA GLY A 115 -14.41 -0.94 3.45
C GLY A 115 -12.95 -0.81 3.92
N SER A 116 -12.01 -0.51 3.03
CA SER A 116 -10.59 -0.41 3.38
C SER A 116 -9.78 0.45 2.41
N TYR A 117 -8.86 1.26 2.96
CA TYR A 117 -7.81 1.93 2.19
C TYR A 117 -6.60 1.03 1.89
N GLY A 118 -6.52 -0.16 2.49
CA GLY A 118 -5.37 -1.04 2.36
C GLY A 118 -4.97 -1.34 0.90
N PRO A 119 -5.89 -1.77 0.02
CA PRO A 119 -5.57 -2.02 -1.38
C PRO A 119 -4.97 -0.81 -2.12
N VAL A 120 -5.46 0.41 -1.87
CA VAL A 120 -4.94 1.61 -2.54
C VAL A 120 -3.57 2.03 -1.98
N LEU A 121 -3.25 1.71 -0.72
CA LEU A 121 -1.91 1.90 -0.16
C LEU A 121 -0.89 0.93 -0.77
N VAL A 122 -1.27 -0.33 -1.00
CA VAL A 122 -0.44 -1.30 -1.74
C VAL A 122 -0.18 -0.79 -3.16
N ARG A 123 -1.21 -0.30 -3.85
CA ARG A 123 -1.07 0.30 -5.19
C ARG A 123 -0.16 1.54 -5.16
N LEU A 124 -0.29 2.43 -4.17
CA LEU A 124 0.59 3.59 -4.04
C LEU A 124 2.06 3.17 -3.90
N ALA A 125 2.36 2.19 -3.03
CA ALA A 125 3.71 1.69 -2.84
C ALA A 125 4.27 1.03 -4.12
N TRP A 126 3.44 0.27 -4.84
CA TRP A 126 3.78 -0.28 -6.15
C TRP A 126 4.11 0.83 -7.15
N HIS A 127 3.21 1.79 -7.35
CA HIS A 127 3.38 2.85 -8.35
C HIS A 127 4.55 3.80 -8.03
N ALA A 128 4.78 4.09 -6.74
CA ALA A 128 5.94 4.88 -6.30
C ALA A 128 7.27 4.15 -6.56
N SER A 129 7.26 2.83 -6.68
CA SER A 129 8.45 2.00 -6.94
C SER A 129 8.57 1.58 -8.41
N GLY A 130 7.43 1.45 -9.10
CA GLY A 130 7.25 0.91 -10.45
C GLY A 130 7.91 1.71 -11.57
N THR A 131 8.31 2.95 -11.28
CA THR A 131 8.95 3.84 -12.25
C THR A 131 10.45 3.59 -12.39
N TYR A 132 11.02 2.68 -11.61
CA TYR A 132 12.45 2.39 -11.64
C TYR A 132 12.92 1.87 -13.00
N ASP A 133 14.10 2.31 -13.39
CA ASP A 133 14.84 1.83 -14.54
C ASP A 133 16.28 1.52 -14.12
N LYS A 134 16.64 0.23 -14.18
CA LYS A 134 17.94 -0.25 -13.73
C LYS A 134 19.11 0.24 -14.58
N GLU A 135 18.86 0.57 -15.85
CA GLU A 135 19.92 1.01 -16.79
C GLU A 135 20.30 2.47 -16.52
N THR A 136 19.31 3.30 -16.17
CA THR A 136 19.53 4.72 -15.89
C THR A 136 19.69 5.04 -14.39
N GLY A 137 19.26 4.13 -13.51
CA GLY A 137 19.22 4.35 -12.06
C GLY A 137 18.19 5.40 -11.64
N THR A 138 17.20 5.72 -12.50
CA THR A 138 16.19 6.76 -12.26
C THR A 138 14.83 6.18 -11.87
N GLY A 139 14.00 6.98 -11.20
CA GLY A 139 12.70 6.54 -10.68
C GLY A 139 12.86 5.67 -9.44
N GLY A 140 11.82 4.86 -9.16
CA GLY A 140 11.79 4.03 -7.96
C GLY A 140 11.37 4.81 -6.72
N SER A 141 11.35 4.11 -5.57
CA SER A 141 10.74 4.63 -4.35
C SER A 141 11.53 5.75 -3.66
N ASN A 142 12.75 6.04 -4.12
CA ASN A 142 13.66 7.02 -3.53
C ASN A 142 13.43 8.45 -4.08
N GLY A 143 12.27 9.04 -3.77
CA GLY A 143 12.01 10.42 -4.14
C GLY A 143 10.60 10.94 -3.87
N ALA A 144 9.62 10.04 -3.77
CA ALA A 144 8.20 10.39 -3.64
C ALA A 144 7.79 11.47 -4.65
N THR A 145 8.23 11.33 -5.90
CA THR A 145 8.11 12.33 -6.97
C THR A 145 6.67 12.46 -7.47
N MET A 146 5.83 11.45 -7.26
CA MET A 146 4.37 11.52 -7.46
C MET A 146 3.64 12.56 -6.58
N ARG A 147 4.36 13.30 -5.73
CA ARG A 147 3.87 14.55 -5.09
C ARG A 147 3.73 15.70 -6.08
N PHE A 148 4.43 15.64 -7.22
CA PHE A 148 4.56 16.74 -8.17
C PHE A 148 4.07 16.34 -9.57
N ALA A 149 3.56 17.31 -10.30
CA ALA A 149 3.39 17.20 -11.75
C ALA A 149 4.78 17.22 -12.43
N PRO A 150 4.98 16.46 -13.53
CA PRO A 150 3.95 15.73 -14.28
C PRO A 150 3.59 14.36 -13.69
N GLU A 151 4.40 13.78 -12.80
CA GLU A 151 4.22 12.40 -12.36
C GLU A 151 2.91 12.13 -11.61
N SER A 152 2.43 13.11 -10.83
CA SER A 152 1.12 13.04 -10.18
C SER A 152 -0.06 12.93 -11.16
N ASP A 153 0.12 13.41 -12.39
CA ASP A 153 -0.92 13.62 -13.39
C ASP A 153 -0.86 12.55 -14.51
N HIS A 154 0.14 11.68 -14.49
CA HIS A 154 0.20 10.51 -15.36
C HIS A 154 -1.06 9.67 -15.20
N GLY A 155 -1.65 9.23 -16.32
CA GLY A 155 -2.92 8.50 -16.31
C GLY A 155 -2.87 7.21 -15.47
N ALA A 156 -1.72 6.53 -15.46
CA ALA A 156 -1.50 5.35 -14.63
C ALA A 156 -1.63 5.61 -13.12
N ASN A 157 -1.46 6.87 -12.67
CA ASN A 157 -1.54 7.26 -11.26
C ASN A 157 -2.91 7.82 -10.85
N ALA A 158 -3.90 7.82 -11.75
CA ALA A 158 -5.25 8.24 -11.46
C ALA A 158 -5.82 7.50 -10.23
N GLY A 159 -6.40 8.27 -9.29
CA GLY A 159 -6.92 7.78 -8.01
C GLY A 159 -5.90 7.70 -6.87
N LEU A 160 -4.59 7.73 -7.12
CA LEU A 160 -3.58 7.60 -6.05
C LEU A 160 -3.47 8.84 -5.15
N LYS A 161 -4.09 9.96 -5.52
CA LYS A 161 -4.26 11.09 -4.60
C LYS A 161 -4.99 10.68 -3.33
N ILE A 162 -5.94 9.75 -3.41
CA ILE A 162 -6.71 9.26 -2.26
C ILE A 162 -5.77 8.61 -1.22
N ALA A 163 -4.86 7.75 -1.67
CA ALA A 163 -3.86 7.13 -0.80
C ALA A 163 -2.87 8.15 -0.23
N ARG A 164 -2.46 9.15 -1.02
CA ARG A 164 -1.56 10.22 -0.54
C ARG A 164 -2.25 11.05 0.54
N ASP A 165 -3.48 11.48 0.30
CA ASP A 165 -4.28 12.27 1.25
C ASP A 165 -4.54 11.49 2.54
N PHE A 166 -4.81 10.18 2.46
CA PHE A 166 -4.96 9.29 3.62
C PHE A 166 -3.71 9.27 4.51
N LEU A 167 -2.52 9.41 3.92
CA LEU A 167 -1.24 9.39 4.64
C LEU A 167 -0.80 10.78 5.16
N GLU A 168 -1.39 11.89 4.71
CA GLU A 168 -1.01 13.23 5.19
C GLU A 168 -1.18 13.41 6.70
N PRO A 169 -2.27 12.96 7.36
CA PRO A 169 -2.37 13.03 8.81
C PRO A 169 -1.30 12.20 9.54
N ILE A 170 -0.83 11.10 8.95
CA ILE A 170 0.27 10.30 9.49
C ILE A 170 1.60 11.06 9.32
N LYS A 171 1.84 11.64 8.14
CA LYS A 171 3.01 12.50 7.89
C LYS A 171 3.08 13.67 8.88
N ALA A 172 1.95 14.28 9.22
CA ALA A 172 1.85 15.36 10.18
C ALA A 172 2.17 14.91 11.62
N GLN A 173 1.76 13.69 12.01
CA GLN A 173 2.11 13.10 13.31
C GLN A 173 3.59 12.75 13.43
N PHE A 174 4.23 12.37 12.32
CA PHE A 174 5.63 11.96 12.26
C PHE A 174 6.41 12.82 11.26
N PRO A 175 6.65 14.12 11.55
CA PRO A 175 7.24 15.03 10.57
C PRO A 175 8.66 14.63 10.12
N TRP A 176 9.35 13.80 10.89
CA TRP A 176 10.68 13.27 10.61
C TRP A 176 10.71 12.21 9.49
N ILE A 177 9.62 11.50 9.21
CA ILE A 177 9.60 10.47 8.16
C ILE A 177 9.53 11.15 6.79
N THR A 178 10.29 10.64 5.81
CA THR A 178 10.15 11.07 4.40
C THR A 178 8.84 10.52 3.82
N TYR A 179 8.26 11.19 2.83
CA TYR A 179 7.13 10.63 2.08
C TYR A 179 7.52 9.31 1.42
N SER A 180 8.76 9.20 0.96
CA SER A 180 9.32 8.00 0.34
C SER A 180 9.30 6.79 1.28
N ASP A 181 9.75 6.96 2.52
CA ASP A 181 9.65 5.90 3.53
C ASP A 181 8.20 5.67 3.98
N LEU A 182 7.40 6.72 4.12
CA LEU A 182 5.99 6.61 4.52
C LEU A 182 5.15 5.79 3.52
N TRP A 183 5.25 6.04 2.22
CA TRP A 183 4.45 5.34 1.21
C TRP A 183 4.83 3.87 1.10
N THR A 184 6.12 3.54 1.17
CA THR A 184 6.57 2.14 1.12
C THR A 184 6.25 1.39 2.41
N LEU A 185 6.37 2.04 3.57
CA LEU A 185 5.96 1.48 4.85
C LEU A 185 4.44 1.24 4.90
N ALA A 186 3.65 2.16 4.35
CA ALA A 186 2.20 2.02 4.25
C ALA A 186 1.79 0.82 3.38
N GLY A 187 2.48 0.57 2.26
CA GLY A 187 2.27 -0.63 1.45
C GLY A 187 2.60 -1.91 2.21
N ALA A 188 3.74 -1.97 2.89
CA ALA A 188 4.12 -3.13 3.72
C ALA A 188 3.12 -3.36 4.87
N CYS A 189 2.70 -2.29 5.54
CA CYS A 189 1.66 -2.34 6.58
C CYS A 189 0.34 -2.87 6.03
N ALA A 190 -0.13 -2.36 4.89
CA ALA A 190 -1.38 -2.80 4.29
C ALA A 190 -1.35 -4.29 3.92
N ILE A 191 -0.26 -4.81 3.34
CA ILE A 191 -0.14 -6.24 3.07
C ILE A 191 -0.30 -7.08 4.35
N GLN A 192 0.40 -6.71 5.41
CA GLN A 192 0.36 -7.47 6.66
C GLN A 192 -0.99 -7.37 7.38
N GLU A 193 -1.58 -6.18 7.48
CA GLU A 193 -2.86 -5.96 8.17
C GLU A 193 -4.06 -6.53 7.39
N LEU A 194 -3.93 -6.76 6.09
CA LEU A 194 -4.94 -7.47 5.28
C LEU A 194 -4.74 -9.00 5.28
N GLY A 195 -3.90 -9.54 6.18
CA GLY A 195 -3.68 -10.99 6.34
C GLY A 195 -2.63 -11.59 5.41
N GLY A 196 -1.84 -10.76 4.73
CA GLY A 196 -0.75 -11.19 3.85
C GLY A 196 0.54 -11.56 4.59
N PRO A 197 1.62 -11.86 3.84
CA PRO A 197 2.90 -12.21 4.43
C PRO A 197 3.55 -11.04 5.18
N THR A 198 4.44 -11.37 6.12
CA THR A 198 5.39 -10.40 6.65
C THR A 198 6.24 -9.83 5.51
N VAL A 199 6.41 -8.51 5.49
CA VAL A 199 7.25 -7.79 4.51
C VAL A 199 8.39 -7.09 5.27
N PRO A 200 9.60 -7.68 5.33
CA PRO A 200 10.76 -7.02 5.91
C PRO A 200 11.05 -5.69 5.21
N TRP A 201 11.13 -4.60 5.97
CA TRP A 201 11.24 -3.26 5.41
C TRP A 201 12.39 -2.48 6.05
N ARG A 202 13.08 -1.63 5.29
CA ARG A 202 14.13 -0.75 5.84
C ARG A 202 13.94 0.71 5.43
N PRO A 203 14.29 1.65 6.32
CA PRO A 203 14.28 3.08 6.05
C PRO A 203 15.53 3.53 5.32
N GLY A 204 15.52 4.79 4.87
CA GLY A 204 16.68 5.45 4.28
C GLY A 204 16.39 6.09 2.93
N ARG A 205 15.12 6.11 2.50
CA ARG A 205 14.73 6.83 1.29
C ARG A 205 14.68 8.33 1.56
N GLN A 206 15.01 9.08 0.53
CA GLN A 206 15.01 10.54 0.54
C GLN A 206 13.92 11.06 -0.37
N ASP A 207 13.23 12.10 0.08
CA ASP A 207 12.35 12.86 -0.80
C ASP A 207 13.19 13.70 -1.75
N ARG A 208 12.79 13.71 -3.03
CA ARG A 208 13.41 14.51 -4.09
C ARG A 208 12.47 15.64 -4.50
N ASP A 209 12.96 16.53 -5.35
CA ASP A 209 12.14 17.58 -5.96
C ASP A 209 11.55 17.12 -7.31
N VAL A 210 10.83 18.04 -7.96
CA VAL A 210 10.18 17.81 -9.26
C VAL A 210 11.17 17.44 -10.38
N ALA A 211 12.46 17.80 -10.27
CA ALA A 211 13.44 17.46 -11.31
C ALA A 211 13.72 15.95 -11.38
N ALA A 212 13.36 15.20 -10.34
CA ALA A 212 13.46 13.74 -10.32
C ALA A 212 12.20 13.03 -10.88
N CYS A 213 11.14 13.76 -11.25
CA CYS A 213 9.96 13.16 -11.85
C CYS A 213 10.31 12.37 -13.11
N THR A 214 9.77 11.16 -13.20
CA THR A 214 10.00 10.29 -14.36
C THR A 214 9.09 10.66 -15.53
N PRO A 215 9.43 10.30 -16.79
CA PRO A 215 8.50 10.40 -17.90
C PRO A 215 7.31 9.44 -17.73
N ASP A 216 6.19 9.74 -18.38
CA ASP A 216 5.04 8.82 -18.44
C ASP A 216 5.39 7.53 -19.20
N GLY A 217 4.54 6.50 -19.04
CA GLY A 217 4.69 5.21 -19.72
C GLY A 217 5.65 4.22 -19.06
N ARG A 218 6.24 4.56 -17.91
CA ARG A 218 7.05 3.60 -17.13
C ARG A 218 6.21 2.57 -16.38
N LEU A 219 4.93 2.84 -16.13
CA LEU A 219 4.01 1.92 -15.47
C LEU A 219 3.28 1.04 -16.51
N PRO A 220 2.86 -0.19 -16.13
CA PRO A 220 2.27 -1.13 -17.09
C PRO A 220 0.88 -0.69 -17.59
N ASP A 221 0.54 -1.15 -18.79
CA ASP A 221 -0.76 -0.92 -19.44
C ASP A 221 -1.57 -2.21 -19.35
N ALA A 222 -2.73 -2.13 -18.69
CA ALA A 222 -3.62 -3.25 -18.41
C ALA A 222 -4.19 -3.92 -19.67
N SER A 223 -4.18 -3.23 -20.81
CA SER A 223 -4.70 -3.73 -22.09
C SER A 223 -3.73 -4.65 -22.84
N LYS A 224 -2.46 -4.71 -22.41
CA LYS A 224 -1.37 -5.38 -23.13
C LYS A 224 -1.18 -6.83 -22.68
N ASP A 225 -0.35 -7.54 -23.43
CA ASP A 225 -0.04 -8.95 -23.21
C ASP A 225 1.26 -9.17 -22.40
N HIS A 226 1.67 -10.43 -22.31
CA HIS A 226 2.85 -10.88 -21.56
C HIS A 226 4.17 -10.25 -22.04
N LYS A 227 4.28 -9.81 -23.30
CA LYS A 227 5.50 -9.15 -23.79
C LYS A 227 5.66 -7.79 -23.11
N HIS A 228 4.59 -7.00 -23.10
CA HIS A 228 4.57 -5.70 -22.42
C HIS A 228 4.84 -5.84 -20.92
N ILE A 229 4.23 -6.85 -20.28
CA ILE A 229 4.46 -7.12 -18.86
C ILE A 229 5.95 -7.38 -18.62
N ARG A 230 6.58 -8.26 -19.42
CA ARG A 230 8.03 -8.51 -19.31
C ARG A 230 8.85 -7.25 -19.56
N ASP A 231 8.54 -6.47 -20.59
CA ASP A 231 9.31 -5.27 -20.94
C ASP A 231 9.34 -4.26 -19.76
N ILE A 232 8.20 -4.04 -19.11
CA ILE A 232 8.10 -3.15 -17.95
C ILE A 232 8.90 -3.69 -16.76
N PHE A 233 8.72 -4.96 -16.41
CA PHE A 233 9.32 -5.53 -15.21
C PHE A 233 10.81 -5.89 -15.39
N TYR A 234 11.24 -6.26 -16.59
CA TYR A 234 12.65 -6.53 -16.90
C TYR A 234 13.49 -5.25 -16.88
N ARG A 235 12.90 -4.09 -17.25
CA ARG A 235 13.50 -2.77 -17.04
C ARG A 235 13.81 -2.52 -15.55
N MET A 236 12.95 -3.01 -14.66
CA MET A 236 13.15 -2.93 -13.22
C MET A 236 14.09 -4.00 -12.66
N GLY A 237 14.39 -5.05 -13.44
CA GLY A 237 15.28 -6.14 -13.07
C GLY A 237 14.58 -7.35 -12.43
N PHE A 238 13.27 -7.52 -12.65
CA PHE A 238 12.54 -8.71 -12.21
C PHE A 238 12.66 -9.87 -13.21
N ASN A 239 12.48 -11.09 -12.72
CA ASN A 239 12.31 -12.29 -13.52
C ASN A 239 10.82 -12.71 -13.58
N ASP A 240 10.49 -13.73 -14.38
CA ASP A 240 9.11 -14.18 -14.59
C ASP A 240 8.40 -14.64 -13.31
N GLN A 241 9.13 -15.27 -12.39
CA GLN A 241 8.58 -15.71 -11.12
C GLN A 241 8.17 -14.52 -10.24
N GLU A 242 9.06 -13.52 -10.12
CA GLU A 242 8.82 -12.32 -9.32
C GLU A 242 7.68 -11.48 -9.91
N ILE A 243 7.60 -11.39 -11.25
CA ILE A 243 6.49 -10.73 -11.96
C ILE A 243 5.15 -11.35 -11.55
N VAL A 244 5.03 -12.67 -11.72
CA VAL A 244 3.77 -13.37 -11.45
C VAL A 244 3.42 -13.29 -9.96
N ALA A 245 4.41 -13.39 -9.06
CA ALA A 245 4.18 -13.20 -7.63
C ALA A 245 3.57 -11.81 -7.36
N LEU A 246 4.18 -10.73 -7.88
CA LEU A 246 3.69 -9.36 -7.67
C LEU A 246 2.29 -9.13 -8.24
N CYS A 247 1.93 -9.73 -9.38
CA CYS A 247 0.57 -9.69 -9.91
C CYS A 247 -0.48 -10.28 -8.94
N GLY A 248 -0.07 -11.14 -8.00
CA GLY A 248 -0.94 -11.67 -6.95
C GLY A 248 -1.54 -10.61 -6.04
N ALA A 249 -0.97 -9.39 -5.98
CA ALA A 249 -1.59 -8.27 -5.28
C ALA A 249 -2.93 -7.83 -5.87
N HIS A 250 -3.27 -8.25 -7.09
CA HIS A 250 -4.62 -8.07 -7.64
C HIS A 250 -5.67 -8.93 -6.93
N SER A 251 -5.34 -9.77 -5.93
CA SER A 251 -6.35 -10.28 -4.97
C SER A 251 -6.97 -9.16 -4.13
N LEU A 252 -6.32 -7.99 -4.06
CA LEU A 252 -6.79 -6.83 -3.32
C LEU A 252 -7.52 -5.80 -4.21
N GLY A 253 -8.60 -5.26 -3.66
CA GLY A 253 -9.31 -4.10 -4.18
C GLY A 253 -10.06 -4.36 -5.48
N ARG A 254 -10.20 -3.30 -6.26
CA ARG A 254 -11.03 -3.25 -7.47
C ARG A 254 -10.55 -2.19 -8.45
N ALA A 255 -10.98 -2.32 -9.70
CA ALA A 255 -10.84 -1.28 -10.71
C ALA A 255 -12.04 -0.31 -10.70
N HIS A 256 -11.80 0.93 -11.15
CA HIS A 256 -12.81 1.99 -11.22
C HIS A 256 -12.79 2.70 -12.58
N THR A 257 -13.98 2.90 -13.14
CA THR A 257 -14.13 3.47 -14.49
C THR A 257 -13.57 4.88 -14.62
N ASP A 258 -13.68 5.69 -13.57
CA ASP A 258 -13.18 7.07 -13.48
C ASP A 258 -11.65 7.16 -13.29
N ARG A 259 -10.97 6.04 -13.05
CA ARG A 259 -9.52 5.99 -12.77
C ARG A 259 -8.77 5.29 -13.89
N SER A 260 -9.11 4.03 -14.16
CA SER A 260 -8.41 3.19 -15.14
C SER A 260 -9.27 2.86 -16.36
N GLY A 261 -10.55 3.25 -16.37
CA GLY A 261 -11.53 2.85 -17.37
C GLY A 261 -12.10 1.45 -17.15
N TYR A 262 -11.46 0.60 -16.33
CA TYR A 262 -11.91 -0.75 -15.97
C TYR A 262 -12.84 -0.73 -14.75
N ASP A 263 -13.56 -1.82 -14.48
CA ASP A 263 -14.58 -1.83 -13.41
C ASP A 263 -14.71 -3.18 -12.70
N GLY A 264 -14.74 -3.14 -11.37
CA GLY A 264 -15.08 -4.28 -10.52
C GLY A 264 -13.88 -4.93 -9.83
N PRO A 265 -14.14 -5.82 -8.85
CA PRO A 265 -13.10 -6.53 -8.10
C PRO A 265 -12.60 -7.78 -8.84
N TRP A 266 -11.37 -8.16 -8.57
CA TRP A 266 -10.79 -9.44 -9.03
C TRP A 266 -11.21 -10.62 -8.17
N ASP A 267 -11.48 -10.37 -6.88
CA ASP A 267 -11.73 -11.35 -5.84
C ASP A 267 -13.08 -11.03 -5.13
N PHE A 268 -13.73 -12.06 -4.58
CA PHE A 268 -14.88 -11.90 -3.70
C PHE A 268 -14.52 -11.30 -2.34
N SER A 269 -13.26 -11.38 -1.91
CA SER A 269 -12.75 -10.84 -0.64
C SER A 269 -11.64 -9.79 -0.89
N PRO A 270 -11.96 -8.63 -1.49
CA PRO A 270 -10.97 -7.65 -1.96
C PRO A 270 -10.15 -6.96 -0.84
N THR A 271 -10.42 -7.27 0.43
CA THR A 271 -9.69 -6.75 1.60
C THR A 271 -8.97 -7.86 2.38
N VAL A 272 -8.79 -9.04 1.79
CA VAL A 272 -8.05 -10.15 2.40
C VAL A 272 -6.99 -10.63 1.42
N PHE A 273 -5.72 -10.52 1.80
CA PHE A 273 -4.63 -10.91 0.93
C PHE A 273 -4.48 -12.43 0.91
N THR A 274 -4.78 -13.05 -0.23
CA THR A 274 -4.68 -14.51 -0.42
C THR A 274 -4.17 -14.83 -1.82
N ASN A 275 -3.94 -16.12 -2.10
CA ASN A 275 -3.64 -16.62 -3.45
C ASN A 275 -4.87 -16.78 -4.36
N GLU A 276 -6.05 -16.28 -3.96
CA GLU A 276 -7.31 -16.51 -4.67
C GLU A 276 -7.30 -15.90 -6.09
N PHE A 277 -6.57 -14.80 -6.31
CA PHE A 277 -6.32 -14.27 -7.66
C PHE A 277 -5.81 -15.37 -8.62
N PHE A 278 -4.85 -16.19 -8.18
CA PHE A 278 -4.32 -17.29 -9.00
C PHE A 278 -5.29 -18.46 -9.10
N ARG A 279 -6.01 -18.78 -8.01
CA ARG A 279 -7.03 -19.83 -8.03
C ARG A 279 -8.13 -19.51 -9.04
N LEU A 280 -8.64 -18.28 -9.03
CA LEU A 280 -9.64 -17.79 -9.97
C LEU A 280 -9.12 -17.75 -11.41
N LEU A 281 -7.85 -17.39 -11.64
CA LEU A 281 -7.26 -17.47 -12.98
C LEU A 281 -7.22 -18.90 -13.56
N VAL A 282 -7.05 -19.92 -12.70
CA VAL A 282 -6.93 -21.32 -13.11
C VAL A 282 -8.29 -22.04 -13.18
N ASP A 283 -9.12 -21.87 -12.14
CA ASP A 283 -10.30 -22.67 -11.91
C ASP A 283 -11.56 -22.06 -12.56
N GLU A 284 -11.64 -20.74 -12.67
CA GLU A 284 -12.81 -20.07 -13.26
C GLU A 284 -12.76 -20.01 -14.79
N LYS A 285 -13.95 -20.05 -15.38
CA LYS A 285 -14.10 -19.84 -16.82
C LYS A 285 -14.38 -18.36 -17.09
N TRP A 286 -13.44 -17.71 -17.76
CA TRP A 286 -13.55 -16.30 -18.12
C TRP A 286 -14.22 -16.09 -19.48
N GLN A 287 -14.96 -14.99 -19.63
CA GLN A 287 -15.54 -14.54 -20.88
C GLN A 287 -15.38 -13.02 -21.04
N SER A 288 -15.33 -12.53 -22.28
CA SER A 288 -15.33 -11.08 -22.52
C SER A 288 -16.61 -10.44 -21.96
N ARG A 289 -16.44 -9.38 -21.17
CA ARG A 289 -17.55 -8.55 -20.68
C ARG A 289 -18.08 -7.71 -21.84
N LYS A 290 -19.39 -7.71 -22.05
CA LYS A 290 -20.07 -6.83 -23.02
C LYS A 290 -20.52 -5.55 -22.31
N TRP A 291 -19.83 -4.44 -22.57
CA TRP A 291 -20.05 -3.16 -21.90
C TRP A 291 -19.38 -2.01 -22.67
N ASN A 292 -19.50 -0.77 -22.18
CA ASN A 292 -19.01 0.45 -22.85
C ASN A 292 -17.57 0.85 -22.45
N GLY A 293 -16.89 0.03 -21.66
CA GLY A 293 -15.50 0.26 -21.25
C GLY A 293 -14.49 -0.50 -22.12
N PRO A 294 -13.20 -0.48 -21.74
CA PRO A 294 -12.16 -1.23 -22.43
C PRO A 294 -12.40 -2.74 -22.37
N ALA A 295 -11.65 -3.48 -23.19
CA ALA A 295 -11.71 -4.94 -23.20
C ALA A 295 -11.40 -5.50 -21.81
N GLN A 296 -12.40 -6.11 -21.19
CA GLN A 296 -12.34 -6.66 -19.83
C GLN A 296 -13.00 -8.04 -19.83
N PHE A 297 -12.59 -8.92 -18.93
CA PHE A 297 -13.18 -10.23 -18.76
C PHE A 297 -14.00 -10.29 -17.48
N THR A 298 -15.02 -11.14 -17.47
CA THR A 298 -15.82 -11.45 -16.29
C THR A 298 -15.98 -12.95 -16.17
N ASP A 299 -16.17 -13.44 -14.95
CA ASP A 299 -16.36 -14.85 -14.69
C ASP A 299 -17.70 -15.32 -15.28
N LYS A 300 -17.77 -16.57 -15.74
CA LYS A 300 -19.01 -17.13 -16.31
C LYS A 300 -20.06 -17.44 -15.25
N THR A 301 -19.62 -17.68 -14.02
CA THR A 301 -20.42 -18.25 -12.94
C THR A 301 -21.36 -17.21 -12.32
N THR A 302 -20.78 -16.13 -11.79
CA THR A 302 -21.48 -15.05 -11.06
C THR A 302 -21.57 -13.77 -11.89
N LYS A 303 -20.60 -13.53 -12.79
CA LYS A 303 -20.43 -12.29 -13.55
C LYS A 303 -20.19 -11.06 -12.67
N THR A 304 -19.68 -11.26 -11.46
CA THR A 304 -19.37 -10.17 -10.51
C THR A 304 -17.89 -9.88 -10.42
N LEU A 305 -17.03 -10.82 -10.85
CA LEU A 305 -15.59 -10.64 -10.86
C LEU A 305 -15.09 -10.13 -12.20
N MET A 306 -13.89 -9.58 -12.20
CA MET A 306 -13.20 -9.14 -13.39
C MET A 306 -11.76 -9.65 -13.48
N MET A 307 -11.25 -9.69 -14.71
CA MET A 307 -9.83 -9.81 -15.00
C MET A 307 -9.47 -8.83 -16.12
N LEU A 308 -8.29 -8.23 -16.03
CA LEU A 308 -7.72 -7.42 -17.10
C LEU A 308 -7.18 -8.32 -18.23
N PRO A 309 -7.01 -7.78 -19.45
CA PRO A 309 -6.25 -8.46 -20.50
C PRO A 309 -4.84 -8.89 -20.04
N ALA A 310 -4.15 -8.04 -19.28
CA ALA A 310 -2.85 -8.33 -18.69
C ALA A 310 -2.90 -9.53 -17.70
N ASP A 311 -3.94 -9.64 -16.87
CA ASP A 311 -4.09 -10.76 -15.92
C ASP A 311 -4.29 -12.08 -16.67
N LEU A 312 -5.18 -12.10 -17.66
CA LEU A 312 -5.36 -13.30 -18.50
C LEU A 312 -4.14 -13.61 -19.37
N ALA A 313 -3.23 -12.66 -19.59
CA ALA A 313 -1.98 -12.95 -20.28
C ALA A 313 -1.07 -13.88 -19.47
N LEU A 314 -1.18 -13.86 -18.12
CA LEU A 314 -0.40 -14.72 -17.22
C LEU A 314 -0.69 -16.22 -17.43
N VAL A 315 -1.92 -16.58 -17.78
CA VAL A 315 -2.31 -17.98 -18.07
C VAL A 315 -2.22 -18.34 -19.55
N LYS A 316 -1.93 -17.38 -20.44
CA LYS A 316 -1.72 -17.61 -21.88
C LYS A 316 -0.26 -17.86 -22.20
N ASP A 317 0.66 -17.22 -21.48
CA ASP A 317 2.10 -17.44 -21.60
C ASP A 317 2.53 -18.70 -20.85
N LYS A 318 3.37 -19.53 -21.49
CA LYS A 318 3.75 -20.84 -20.93
C LYS A 318 4.63 -20.74 -19.69
N GLU A 319 5.49 -19.73 -19.58
CA GLU A 319 6.40 -19.59 -18.44
C GLU A 319 5.68 -18.94 -17.27
N PHE A 320 4.90 -17.88 -17.50
CA PHE A 320 4.06 -17.28 -16.47
C PHE A 320 3.05 -18.28 -15.91
N LYS A 321 2.41 -19.08 -16.77
CA LYS A 321 1.40 -20.06 -16.34
C LYS A 321 1.94 -21.06 -15.32
N LYS A 322 3.21 -21.48 -15.42
CA LYS A 322 3.83 -22.38 -14.43
C LYS A 322 3.80 -21.78 -13.03
N HIS A 323 4.09 -20.49 -12.92
CA HIS A 323 4.07 -19.77 -11.65
C HIS A 323 2.65 -19.50 -11.16
N VAL A 324 1.72 -19.14 -12.05
CA VAL A 324 0.30 -18.98 -11.71
C VAL A 324 -0.25 -20.28 -11.09
N GLU A 325 -0.01 -21.41 -11.76
CA GLU A 325 -0.45 -22.72 -11.28
C GLU A 325 0.25 -23.14 -9.97
N ARG A 326 1.53 -22.77 -9.80
CA ARG A 326 2.26 -23.01 -8.54
C ARG A 326 1.61 -22.26 -7.38
N TYR A 327 1.32 -20.97 -7.56
CA TYR A 327 0.72 -20.14 -6.52
C TYR A 327 -0.74 -20.46 -6.26
N ALA A 328 -1.51 -20.87 -7.27
CA ALA A 328 -2.89 -21.34 -7.09
C ALA A 328 -2.99 -22.59 -6.17
N ARG A 329 -1.94 -23.45 -6.17
CA ARG A 329 -1.89 -24.68 -5.37
C ARG A 329 -1.32 -24.48 -3.97
N ASP A 330 -0.50 -23.45 -3.76
CA ASP A 330 0.28 -23.28 -2.53
C ASP A 330 0.38 -21.80 -2.13
N ASN A 331 -0.43 -21.42 -1.15
CA ASN A 331 -0.49 -20.06 -0.62
C ASN A 331 0.79 -19.68 0.13
N ASP A 332 1.45 -20.62 0.83
CA ASP A 332 2.66 -20.33 1.59
C ASP A 332 3.82 -20.02 0.66
N THR A 333 3.94 -20.80 -0.42
CA THR A 333 4.89 -20.53 -1.50
C THR A 333 4.62 -19.17 -2.15
N PHE A 334 3.35 -18.83 -2.42
CA PHE A 334 2.99 -17.49 -2.92
C PHE A 334 3.41 -16.39 -1.94
N PHE A 335 3.06 -16.52 -0.67
CA PHE A 335 3.35 -15.54 0.36
C PHE A 335 4.84 -15.27 0.51
N LYS A 336 5.65 -16.33 0.51
CA LYS A 336 7.10 -16.22 0.57
C LYS A 336 7.64 -15.47 -0.65
N ASP A 337 7.29 -15.93 -1.85
CA ASP A 337 7.80 -15.38 -3.11
C ASP A 337 7.30 -13.94 -3.35
N PHE A 338 6.07 -13.62 -2.93
CA PHE A 338 5.52 -12.26 -2.95
C PHE A 338 6.27 -11.34 -2.01
N SER A 339 6.52 -11.77 -0.76
CA SER A 339 7.29 -10.97 0.19
C SER A 339 8.67 -10.65 -0.36
N ASP A 340 9.40 -11.65 -0.86
CA ASP A 340 10.72 -11.46 -1.44
C ASP A 340 10.71 -10.47 -2.63
N ALA A 341 9.73 -10.61 -3.54
CA ALA A 341 9.60 -9.73 -4.71
C ALA A 341 9.13 -8.31 -4.34
N PHE A 342 8.24 -8.16 -3.36
CA PHE A 342 7.75 -6.87 -2.88
C PHE A 342 8.82 -6.13 -2.09
N VAL A 343 9.63 -6.82 -1.27
CA VAL A 343 10.83 -6.22 -0.65
C VAL A 343 11.79 -5.71 -1.73
N LYS A 344 12.10 -6.53 -2.74
CA LYS A 344 12.95 -6.10 -3.86
C LYS A 344 12.40 -4.84 -4.53
N LEU A 345 11.11 -4.83 -4.86
CA LEU A 345 10.41 -3.69 -5.45
C LEU A 345 10.61 -2.41 -4.65
N LEU A 346 10.31 -2.45 -3.35
CA LEU A 346 10.37 -1.26 -2.50
C LEU A 346 11.80 -0.73 -2.38
N GLU A 347 12.82 -1.53 -2.66
CA GLU A 347 14.24 -1.19 -2.51
C GLU A 347 14.95 -0.80 -3.80
N LEU A 348 14.26 -0.86 -4.95
CA LEU A 348 14.83 -0.50 -6.25
C LEU A 348 15.36 0.93 -6.27
N GLY A 349 16.64 1.10 -6.60
CA GLY A 349 17.29 2.40 -6.75
C GLY A 349 17.58 3.14 -5.44
N VAL A 350 17.36 2.52 -4.27
CA VAL A 350 17.59 3.18 -2.98
C VAL A 350 19.05 2.96 -2.53
N PRO A 351 19.83 4.03 -2.27
CA PRO A 351 21.23 3.94 -1.86
C PRO A 351 21.36 3.65 -0.35
N PHE A 352 20.89 2.49 0.09
CA PHE A 352 20.95 2.12 1.51
C PHE A 352 22.39 1.98 2.01
N THR A 353 22.65 2.54 3.18
CA THR A 353 23.86 2.24 3.96
C THR A 353 23.70 1.01 4.86
N SER A 354 22.45 0.66 5.18
CA SER A 354 22.08 -0.56 5.92
C SER A 354 22.12 -1.79 5.03
N LYS A 355 22.27 -2.97 5.63
CA LYS A 355 22.29 -4.25 4.94
C LYS A 355 20.91 -4.89 4.90
N ALA A 356 20.78 -5.99 4.16
CA ALA A 356 19.53 -6.73 4.00
C ALA A 356 19.06 -7.36 5.32
N GLU A 357 19.99 -7.77 6.17
CA GLU A 357 19.77 -8.31 7.51
C GLU A 357 19.30 -7.25 8.53
N ASP A 358 19.47 -5.96 8.24
CA ASP A 358 19.03 -4.86 9.10
C ASP A 358 17.56 -4.48 8.89
N ARG A 359 16.85 -5.16 7.98
CA ARG A 359 15.43 -4.91 7.72
C ARG A 359 14.60 -5.11 8.99
N TYR A 360 13.67 -4.21 9.18
CA TYR A 360 12.69 -4.26 10.25
C TYR A 360 11.57 -5.21 9.87
N VAL A 361 11.30 -6.15 10.77
CA VAL A 361 10.05 -6.90 10.81
C VAL A 361 9.15 -6.25 11.86
N PHE A 362 8.03 -5.69 11.41
CA PHE A 362 7.05 -5.03 12.26
C PHE A 362 6.06 -6.02 12.85
N LYS A 363 5.58 -5.73 14.05
CA LYS A 363 4.47 -6.47 14.67
C LYS A 363 3.16 -5.93 14.11
N THR A 364 2.26 -6.83 13.73
CA THR A 364 0.90 -6.48 13.33
C THR A 364 0.07 -6.04 14.52
N SER A 365 -1.12 -5.48 14.28
CA SER A 365 -2.04 -5.03 15.33
C SER A 365 -2.65 -6.15 16.20
N GLU A 366 -2.38 -7.43 15.89
CA GLU A 366 -2.89 -8.62 16.59
C GLU A 366 -2.31 -8.87 18.01
#